data_AF-A0A9D3WL45-F1
#
_entry.id   AF-A0A9D3WL45-F1
#
_cell.length_a   1.000
_cell.length_b   1.000
_cell.length_c   1.000
_cell.angle_alpha   90.00
_cell.angle_beta   90.00
_cell.angle_gamma   90.00
#
_symmetry.space_group_name_H-M   'P 1'
#
loop_
_entity.id
_entity.type
_entity.pdbx_description
1 polymer ?
#
loop_
_entity_poly.entity_id
_entity_poly.type
_entity_poly.pdbx_seq_one_letter_code
_entity_poly.pdbx_strand_id
1 'polypeptide(L)'
;MDPRKAPGIDGLSVLANRLKVILPKCISYNQSTFVPGRMIHDNILIAYELLHYHQKSRYSSNKGCVIKLDMSKAYDRVEWNFIEAVMRRMGFANQ
;
A
#
# COMPACT_ATOMS: atom_id res chain seq x y z
N MET A 1 12.94 -14.19 -27.17
CA MET A 1 11.76 -13.35 -26.89
C MET A 1 12.07 -11.95 -27.38
N ASP A 2 11.16 -11.33 -28.14
CA ASP A 2 11.32 -9.94 -28.58
C ASP A 2 11.13 -8.99 -27.38
N PRO A 3 12.15 -8.20 -26.99
CA PRO A 3 12.05 -7.27 -25.87
C PRO A 3 11.07 -6.09 -26.10
N ARG A 4 10.52 -5.95 -27.32
CA ARG A 4 9.59 -4.87 -27.69
C ARG A 4 8.12 -5.29 -27.66
N LYS A 5 7.81 -6.56 -27.41
CA LYS A 5 6.43 -7.04 -27.33
C LYS A 5 5.91 -6.84 -25.91
N ALA A 6 4.87 -6.00 -25.74
CA ALA A 6 4.19 -5.84 -24.46
C ALA A 6 3.79 -7.21 -23.90
N PRO A 7 3.99 -7.48 -22.60
CA PRO A 7 3.57 -8.74 -22.01
C PRO A 7 2.06 -8.91 -22.23
N GLY A 8 1.64 -10.06 -22.75
CA GLY A 8 0.22 -10.42 -22.82
C GLY A 8 -0.40 -10.46 -21.41
N ILE A 9 -1.73 -10.60 -21.35
CA ILE A 9 -2.49 -10.71 -20.09
C ILE A 9 -1.86 -11.73 -19.12
N ASP A 10 -1.30 -12.80 -19.67
CA ASP A 10 -0.61 -13.85 -18.93
C ASP A 10 0.66 -13.36 -18.23
N GLY A 11 1.45 -12.50 -18.90
CA GLY A 11 2.67 -11.93 -18.35
C GLY A 11 2.41 -10.99 -17.17
N LEU A 12 1.37 -10.16 -17.27
CA LEU A 12 0.95 -9.28 -16.17
C LEU A 12 0.45 -10.11 -14.96
N SER A 13 -0.29 -11.18 -15.25
CA SER A 13 -0.81 -12.12 -14.25
C SER A 13 0.31 -12.85 -13.51
N VAL A 14 1.37 -13.25 -14.21
CA VAL A 14 2.56 -13.87 -13.61
C VAL A 14 3.27 -12.91 -12.66
N LEU A 15 3.48 -11.66 -13.07
CA LEU A 15 4.12 -10.65 -12.20
C LEU A 15 3.27 -10.37 -10.95
N ALA A 16 1.96 -10.20 -11.11
CA ALA A 16 1.06 -9.98 -9.99
C ALA A 16 1.09 -11.15 -8.99
N ASN A 17 1.08 -12.40 -9.48
CA ASN A 17 1.15 -13.58 -8.63
C ASN A 17 2.48 -13.69 -7.87
N ARG A 18 3.60 -13.33 -8.50
CA ARG A 18 4.90 -13.29 -7.82
C ARG A 18 4.93 -12.21 -6.74
N LEU A 19 4.43 -11.02 -7.05
CA LEU A 19 4.35 -9.92 -6.08
C LEU A 19 3.43 -10.25 -4.91
N LYS A 20 2.30 -10.92 -5.15
CA LYS A 20 1.34 -11.34 -4.12
C LYS A 20 2.00 -12.09 -2.95
N VAL A 21 3.02 -12.90 -3.22
CA VAL A 21 3.75 -13.69 -2.20
C VAL A 21 4.69 -12.81 -1.37
N ILE A 22 5.29 -11.80 -1.97
CA ILE A 22 6.34 -10.98 -1.35
C ILE A 22 5.76 -9.73 -0.70
N LEU A 23 4.68 -9.18 -1.27
CA LEU A 23 4.05 -7.92 -0.84
C LEU A 23 3.75 -7.87 0.68
N PRO A 24 3.28 -8.94 1.35
CA PRO A 24 3.08 -8.93 2.80
C PRO A 24 4.32 -8.62 3.63
N LYS A 25 5.54 -8.85 3.10
CA LYS A 25 6.81 -8.50 3.74
C LYS A 25 7.22 -7.04 3.52
N CYS A 26 6.61 -6.38 2.54
CA CYS A 26 6.95 -5.02 2.11
C CYS A 26 6.02 -3.96 2.70
N ILE A 27 4.85 -4.36 3.15
CA ILE A 27 3.78 -3.47 3.62
C ILE A 27 3.55 -3.62 5.12
N SER A 28 3.09 -2.54 5.76
CA SER A 28 2.73 -2.56 7.18
C SER A 28 1.56 -3.52 7.46
N TYR A 29 1.47 -4.04 8.68
CA TYR A 29 0.33 -4.85 9.13
C TYR A 29 -1.00 -4.08 9.05
N ASN A 30 -0.96 -2.75 9.20
CA ASN A 30 -2.13 -1.86 9.10
C ASN A 30 -2.66 -1.67 7.67
N GLN A 31 -1.99 -2.20 6.64
CA GLN A 31 -2.48 -2.11 5.26
C GLN A 31 -3.47 -3.24 4.97
N SER A 32 -4.76 -2.96 5.13
CA SER A 32 -5.80 -4.00 5.02
C SER A 32 -6.39 -4.17 3.62
N THR A 33 -6.15 -3.23 2.70
CA THR A 33 -6.69 -3.26 1.33
C THR A 33 -5.75 -3.95 0.35
N PHE A 34 -6.33 -4.67 -0.62
CA PHE A 34 -5.61 -5.39 -1.68
C PHE A 34 -4.61 -6.45 -1.19
N VAL A 35 -4.77 -6.92 0.05
CA VAL A 35 -3.97 -8.02 0.62
C VAL A 35 -4.91 -9.20 0.91
N PRO A 36 -4.68 -10.36 0.30
CA PRO A 36 -5.46 -11.56 0.59
C PRO A 36 -5.41 -11.90 2.09
N GLY A 37 -6.57 -12.20 2.68
CA GLY A 37 -6.68 -12.57 4.09
C GLY A 37 -6.69 -11.39 5.07
N ARG A 38 -6.58 -10.15 4.62
CA ARG A 38 -6.83 -8.95 5.44
C ARG A 38 -8.21 -8.39 5.15
N MET A 39 -8.86 -7.84 6.16
CA MET A 39 -10.26 -7.44 6.05
C MET A 39 -10.41 -5.93 6.20
N ILE A 40 -11.28 -5.33 5.38
CA ILE A 40 -11.45 -3.87 5.37
C ILE A 40 -11.96 -3.32 6.71
N HIS A 41 -12.61 -4.15 7.52
CA HIS A 41 -13.08 -3.76 8.85
C HIS A 41 -11.95 -3.43 9.82
N ASP A 42 -10.75 -3.98 9.62
CA ASP A 42 -9.57 -3.65 10.44
C ASP A 42 -9.26 -2.15 10.35
N ASN A 43 -9.39 -1.56 9.17
CA ASN A 43 -9.20 -0.12 8.97
C ASN A 43 -10.29 0.72 9.67
N ILE A 44 -11.53 0.21 9.76
CA ILE A 44 -12.63 0.89 10.44
C ILE A 44 -12.36 0.91 11.94
N LEU A 45 -11.89 -0.20 12.51
CA LEU A 45 -11.51 -0.28 13.92
C LEU A 45 -10.36 0.68 14.26
N ILE A 46 -9.29 0.68 13.46
CA ILE A 46 -8.16 1.60 13.64
C ILE A 46 -8.64 3.07 13.59
N ALA A 47 -9.50 3.41 12.62
CA ALA A 47 -10.04 4.77 12.51
C ALA A 47 -10.90 5.14 13.73
N TYR A 48 -11.72 4.21 14.24
CA TYR A 48 -12.52 4.42 15.44
C TYR A 48 -11.65 4.65 16.67
N GLU A 49 -10.61 3.84 16.86
CA GLU A 49 -9.65 3.99 17.97
C GLU A 49 -8.91 5.32 17.92
N LEU A 50 -8.45 5.73 16.74
CA LEU A 50 -7.79 7.04 16.53
C LEU A 50 -8.72 8.20 16.89
N LEU A 51 -9.98 8.15 16.44
CA LEU A 51 -10.98 9.19 16.75
C LEU A 51 -11.34 9.21 18.23
N HIS A 52 -11.49 8.04 18.85
CA HIS A 52 -11.79 7.90 20.28
C HIS A 52 -10.65 8.44 21.15
N TYR A 53 -9.41 8.07 20.83
CA TYR A 53 -8.21 8.59 21.48
C TYR A 53 -8.16 10.11 21.36
N HIS A 54 -8.38 10.64 20.15
CA HIS A 54 -8.40 12.08 19.90
C HIS A 54 -9.51 12.80 20.70
N GLN A 55 -10.70 12.22 20.81
CA GLN A 55 -11.79 12.77 21.62
C GLN A 55 -11.45 12.78 23.11
N LYS A 56 -10.90 11.69 23.66
CA LYS A 56 -10.48 11.62 25.06
C LYS A 56 -9.33 12.58 25.38
N SER A 57 -8.44 12.80 24.42
CA SER A 57 -7.31 13.72 24.55
C SER A 57 -7.71 15.20 24.55
N ARG A 58 -8.98 15.56 24.31
CA ARG A 58 -9.47 16.95 24.30
C ARG A 58 -9.14 17.74 25.58
N TYR A 59 -9.09 17.06 26.73
CA TYR A 59 -8.79 17.65 28.04
C TYR A 59 -7.36 17.37 28.53
N SER A 60 -6.54 16.69 27.71
CA SER A 60 -5.14 16.38 28.01
C SER A 60 -4.19 17.40 27.36
N SER A 61 -3.04 17.64 27.98
CA SER A 61 -1.96 18.46 27.40
C SER A 61 -1.36 17.84 26.14
N ASN A 62 -1.50 16.52 25.94
CA ASN A 62 -0.96 15.80 24.79
C ASN A 62 -1.94 15.74 23.61
N LYS A 63 -2.24 16.88 22.98
CA LYS A 63 -3.20 16.96 21.85
C LYS A 63 -2.55 16.42 20.56
N GLY A 64 -2.89 15.19 20.18
CA GLY A 64 -2.58 14.65 18.85
C GLY A 64 -3.52 15.21 17.77
N CYS A 65 -3.22 14.97 16.49
CA CYS A 65 -4.13 15.22 15.37
C CYS A 65 -4.35 13.94 14.56
N VAL A 66 -5.55 13.79 13.98
CA VAL A 66 -5.87 12.70 13.06
C VAL A 66 -5.89 13.29 11.65
N ILE A 67 -5.04 12.74 10.77
CA ILE A 67 -4.92 13.19 9.38
C ILE A 67 -5.44 12.09 8.46
N LYS A 68 -6.42 12.42 7.63
CA LYS A 68 -6.89 11.56 6.53
C LYS A 68 -6.27 12.06 5.23
N LEU A 69 -5.46 11.21 4.60
CA LEU A 69 -4.87 11.47 3.29
C LEU A 69 -5.60 10.63 2.24
N ASP A 70 -6.02 11.26 1.15
CA ASP A 70 -6.65 10.58 0.00
C ASP A 70 -5.97 11.05 -1.29
N MET A 71 -5.67 10.11 -2.19
CA MET A 71 -4.97 10.39 -3.44
C MET A 71 -5.94 10.31 -4.62
N SER A 72 -6.27 11.45 -5.21
CA SER A 72 -7.12 11.49 -6.41
C SER A 72 -6.45 10.77 -7.58
N LYS A 73 -7.15 9.84 -8.22
CA LYS A 73 -6.68 9.12 -9.43
C LYS A 73 -5.27 8.51 -9.24
N ALA A 74 -5.06 7.81 -8.15
CA ALA A 74 -3.74 7.27 -7.78
C ALA A 74 -3.06 6.51 -8.93
N TYR A 75 -3.78 5.65 -9.66
CA TYR A 75 -3.21 4.90 -10.79
C TYR A 75 -2.80 5.78 -11.99
N ASP A 76 -3.44 6.94 -12.18
CA ASP A 76 -3.12 7.86 -13.27
C ASP A 76 -1.97 8.82 -12.90
N ARG A 77 -1.72 9.02 -11.60
CA ARG A 77 -0.77 10.03 -11.07
C ARG A 77 0.51 9.43 -10.48
N VAL A 78 0.64 8.11 -10.48
CA VAL A 78 1.86 7.45 -10.01
C VAL A 78 3.00 7.68 -11.01
N GLU A 79 4.10 8.23 -10.52
CA GLU A 79 5.34 8.39 -11.29
C GLU A 79 6.06 7.04 -11.42
N TRP A 80 6.14 6.50 -12.64
CA TRP A 80 6.71 5.18 -12.88
C TRP A 80 8.19 5.08 -12.50
N ASN A 81 8.96 6.15 -12.76
CA ASN A 81 10.38 6.21 -12.37
C ASN A 81 10.55 6.12 -10.84
N PHE A 82 9.60 6.66 -10.07
CA PHE A 82 9.62 6.54 -8.61
C PHE A 82 9.37 5.08 -8.18
N ILE A 83 8.38 4.42 -8.76
CA ILE A 83 8.09 3.01 -8.48
C ILE A 83 9.30 2.12 -8.84
N GLU A 84 9.92 2.35 -9.99
CA GLU A 84 11.12 1.62 -10.40
C GLU A 84 12.27 1.81 -9.40
N ALA A 85 12.53 3.05 -8.98
CA ALA A 85 13.57 3.35 -7.98
C ALA A 85 13.30 2.66 -6.63
N VAL A 86 12.03 2.64 -6.18
CA VAL A 86 11.61 1.92 -4.98
C VAL A 86 11.85 0.41 -5.13
N MET A 87 11.40 -0.19 -6.23
CA MET A 87 11.57 -1.63 -6.49
C MET A 87 13.05 -2.03 -6.54
N ARG A 88 13.90 -1.23 -7.19
CA ARG A 88 15.36 -1.44 -7.20
C ARG A 88 15.97 -1.38 -5.81
N ARG A 89 15.56 -0.39 -5.00
CA ARG A 89 16.03 -0.24 -3.61
C ARG A 89 15.57 -1.39 -2.71
N MET A 90 14.42 -1.98 -3.01
CA MET A 90 13.92 -3.19 -2.35
C MET A 90 14.60 -4.48 -2.85
N GLY A 91 15.49 -4.40 -3.85
CA GLY A 91 16.25 -5.53 -4.39
C GLY A 91 15.58 -6.27 -5.56
N PHE A 92 14.42 -5.81 -6.03
CA PHE A 92 13.81 -6.35 -7.24
C PHE A 92 14.62 -5.85 -8.45
N ALA A 93 15.23 -6.77 -9.21
CA ALA A 93 16.12 -6.58 -10.38
C ALA A 93 17.63 -6.85 -10.17
N ASN A 94 18.07 -7.24 -8.98
CA ASN A 94 19.45 -7.71 -8.73
C ASN A 94 19.53 -9.24 -8.52
N GLN A 95 18.59 -9.99 -9.10
CA GLN A 95 18.57 -11.47 -9.12
C GLN A 95 18.57 -11.97 -10.56
#